data_AF-A0A3A8S132-F1
#
_entry.id   AF-A0A3A8S132-F1
#
_cell.length_a   1.000
_cell.length_b   1.000
_cell.length_c   1.000
_cell.angle_alpha   90.00
_cell.angle_beta   90.00
_cell.angle_gamma   90.00
#
_symmetry.space_group_name_H-M   'P 1'
#
loop_
_entity.id
_entity.type
_entity.pdbx_description
1 polymer ?
#
loop_
_entity_poly.entity_id
_entity_poly.type
_entity_poly.pdbx_seq_one_letter_code
_entity_poly.pdbx_strand_id
1 'polypeptide(L)'
;MNPLYQQALAGTLASAPTGGMRSLRFWNNLPVDAQLFYLTEDATRCAMGVVPAGYAVNFWVANGDYISGSCRHTGSFMGLCAITSSTPSLFFGPNFMVAPNDIGLPPQPTSEVVIPPDSPRVLVAAGLLANRNRTIREQYWRRLPESYTIAPGETQTVSTTSTSNMQQTSSSTDTVSASLGTSASAGWGPMSVGISASLSASSTSFQEVSISTEYTAYVSDTLTATASYTQMFLKWQLMDIVSVLSPDGVVLSSIVNGLSPTLLQGPYNLSDLSTLGTAKKERRLPSPGFPRTRVAARPFQPRAVADRG
;
A
#
# COMPACT_ATOMS: atom_id res chain seq x y z
N MET A 1 9.76 4.49 -6.77
CA MET A 1 8.41 3.95 -7.04
C MET A 1 8.09 4.14 -8.49
N ASN A 2 7.45 3.15 -9.12
CA ASN A 2 6.93 3.30 -10.48
C ASN A 2 6.09 4.61 -10.59
N PRO A 3 6.42 5.53 -11.52
CA PRO A 3 5.72 6.81 -11.63
C PRO A 3 4.20 6.69 -11.79
N LEU A 4 3.72 5.65 -12.47
CA LEU A 4 2.28 5.41 -12.64
C LEU A 4 1.62 5.04 -11.32
N TYR A 5 2.32 4.30 -10.45
CA TYR A 5 1.78 3.93 -9.14
C TYR A 5 1.71 5.17 -8.23
N GLN A 6 2.71 6.05 -8.29
CA GLN A 6 2.68 7.34 -7.58
C GLN A 6 1.49 8.19 -8.03
N GLN A 7 1.26 8.31 -9.34
CA GLN A 7 0.13 9.06 -9.88
C GLN A 7 -1.22 8.43 -9.49
N ALA A 8 -1.32 7.09 -9.49
CA ALA A 8 -2.52 6.38 -9.07
C ALA A 8 -2.83 6.60 -7.58
N LEU A 9 -1.81 6.54 -6.71
CA LEU A 9 -1.95 6.80 -5.27
C LEU A 9 -2.27 8.27 -4.98
N ALA A 10 -1.71 9.20 -5.75
CA ALA A 10 -2.00 10.63 -5.67
C ALA A 10 -3.38 11.01 -6.23
N GLY A 11 -4.04 10.08 -6.95
CA GLY A 11 -5.32 10.34 -7.61
C GLY A 11 -5.20 11.29 -8.79
N THR A 12 -4.05 11.30 -9.48
CA THR A 12 -3.76 12.15 -10.65
C THR A 12 -3.64 11.35 -11.95
N LEU A 13 -3.57 10.02 -11.87
CA LEU A 13 -3.51 9.17 -13.04
C LEU A 13 -4.90 9.06 -13.71
N ALA A 14 -4.98 9.48 -14.96
CA ALA A 14 -6.19 9.41 -15.78
C ALA A 14 -6.06 8.37 -16.90
N SER A 15 -7.16 7.66 -17.18
CA SER A 15 -7.26 6.82 -18.39
C SER A 15 -7.49 7.69 -19.63
N ALA A 16 -7.06 7.17 -20.79
CA ALA A 16 -7.34 7.77 -22.08
C ALA A 16 -7.93 6.68 -22.99
N PRO A 17 -9.20 6.28 -22.78
CA PRO A 17 -9.79 5.16 -23.48
C PRO A 17 -9.86 5.44 -24.98
N THR A 18 -9.48 4.45 -25.78
CA THR A 18 -9.46 4.48 -27.23
C THR A 18 -10.12 3.21 -27.78
N GLY A 19 -10.87 3.39 -28.86
CA GLY A 19 -11.60 2.29 -29.51
C GLY A 19 -12.82 1.81 -28.74
N GLY A 20 -13.28 0.60 -29.08
CA GLY A 20 -14.43 -0.04 -28.45
C GLY A 20 -14.08 -0.81 -27.18
N MET A 21 -15.09 -1.03 -26.33
CA MET A 21 -14.98 -1.93 -25.17
C MET A 21 -14.76 -3.37 -25.63
N ARG A 22 -13.89 -4.09 -24.93
CA ARG A 22 -13.66 -5.52 -25.12
C ARG A 22 -13.69 -6.25 -23.78
N SER A 23 -14.08 -7.52 -23.82
CA SER A 23 -14.04 -8.37 -22.64
C SER A 23 -12.60 -8.86 -22.43
N LEU A 24 -12.02 -8.54 -21.27
CA LEU A 24 -10.68 -8.97 -20.88
C LEU A 24 -10.77 -9.84 -19.63
N ARG A 25 -9.98 -10.92 -19.61
CA ARG A 25 -9.92 -11.85 -18.49
C ARG A 25 -8.86 -11.43 -17.48
N PHE A 26 -9.27 -11.30 -16.23
CA PHE A 26 -8.43 -10.95 -15.09
C PHE A 26 -8.27 -12.16 -14.19
N TRP A 27 -7.04 -12.66 -14.06
CA TRP A 27 -6.66 -13.77 -13.18
C TRP A 27 -6.07 -13.24 -11.89
N ASN A 28 -6.57 -13.70 -10.75
CA ASN A 28 -5.98 -13.39 -9.46
C ASN A 28 -5.26 -14.60 -8.90
N ASN A 29 -3.94 -14.61 -9.02
CA ASN A 29 -3.06 -15.65 -8.50
C ASN A 29 -2.54 -15.32 -7.09
N LEU A 30 -3.02 -14.24 -6.48
CA LEU A 30 -2.68 -13.88 -5.11
C LEU A 30 -3.64 -14.59 -4.14
N PRO A 31 -3.19 -14.86 -2.89
CA PRO A 31 -4.02 -15.49 -1.86
C PRO A 31 -5.03 -14.51 -1.22
N VAL A 32 -5.18 -13.31 -1.76
CA VAL A 32 -6.11 -12.28 -1.30
C VAL A 32 -7.06 -11.86 -2.40
N ASP A 33 -8.28 -11.49 -2.03
CA ASP A 33 -9.28 -11.06 -3.00
C ASP A 33 -8.94 -9.66 -3.51
N ALA A 34 -8.93 -9.48 -4.82
CA ALA A 34 -8.57 -8.21 -5.46
C ALA A 34 -9.85 -7.43 -5.81
N GLN A 35 -10.06 -6.27 -5.19
CA GLN A 35 -11.05 -5.30 -5.62
C GLN A 35 -10.44 -4.45 -6.74
N LEU A 36 -11.06 -4.49 -7.91
CA LEU A 36 -10.59 -3.74 -9.08
C LEU A 36 -11.35 -2.42 -9.23
N PHE A 37 -10.62 -1.42 -9.71
CA PHE A 37 -11.13 -0.11 -10.04
C PHE A 37 -10.57 0.32 -11.39
N TYR A 38 -11.41 0.88 -12.25
CA TYR A 38 -10.94 1.61 -13.41
C TYR A 38 -10.72 3.07 -13.03
N LEU A 39 -9.71 3.69 -13.62
CA LEU A 39 -9.48 5.14 -13.51
C LEU A 39 -10.23 5.83 -14.63
N THR A 40 -10.97 6.90 -14.33
CA THR A 40 -11.65 7.70 -15.36
C THR A 40 -10.67 8.67 -16.03
N GLU A 41 -11.13 9.36 -17.07
CA GLU A 41 -10.40 10.46 -17.72
C GLU A 41 -10.13 11.63 -16.75
N ASP A 42 -10.92 11.75 -15.69
CA ASP A 42 -10.77 12.76 -14.63
C ASP A 42 -9.93 12.25 -13.44
N ALA A 43 -9.21 11.13 -13.61
CA ALA A 43 -8.42 10.47 -12.58
C ALA A 43 -9.23 9.97 -11.35
N THR A 44 -10.55 9.83 -11.48
CA THR A 44 -11.39 9.27 -10.41
C THR A 44 -11.39 7.74 -10.44
N ARG A 45 -11.41 7.11 -9.25
CA ARG A 45 -11.49 5.66 -9.11
C ARG A 45 -12.94 5.19 -9.11
N CYS A 46 -13.28 4.30 -10.03
CA CYS A 46 -14.61 3.71 -10.11
C CYS A 46 -14.54 2.18 -9.97
N ALA A 47 -15.33 1.64 -9.05
CA ALA A 47 -15.31 0.20 -8.76
C ALA A 47 -15.81 -0.62 -9.97
N MET A 48 -15.05 -1.64 -10.34
CA MET A 48 -15.41 -2.60 -11.40
C MET A 48 -16.04 -3.85 -10.81
N GLY A 49 -15.43 -4.39 -9.77
CA GLY A 49 -15.81 -5.66 -9.17
C GLY A 49 -14.64 -6.34 -8.49
N VAL A 50 -14.84 -7.57 -8.06
CA VAL A 50 -13.85 -8.34 -7.32
C VAL A 50 -13.42 -9.55 -8.12
N VAL A 51 -12.12 -9.84 -8.09
CA VAL A 51 -11.55 -11.10 -8.55
C VAL A 51 -11.13 -11.89 -7.30
N PRO A 52 -11.87 -12.94 -6.92
CA PRO A 52 -11.54 -13.75 -5.74
C PRO A 52 -10.16 -14.41 -5.89
N ALA A 53 -9.49 -14.68 -4.77
CA ALA A 53 -8.19 -15.35 -4.74
C ALA A 53 -8.23 -16.71 -5.46
N GLY A 54 -7.33 -16.93 -6.43
CA GLY A 54 -7.23 -18.16 -7.23
C GLY A 54 -8.21 -18.26 -8.40
N TYR A 55 -9.05 -17.24 -8.64
CA TYR A 55 -10.07 -17.26 -9.69
C TYR A 55 -9.78 -16.24 -10.80
N ALA A 56 -10.53 -16.37 -11.89
CA ALA A 56 -10.54 -15.40 -12.97
C ALA A 56 -11.94 -14.88 -13.27
N VAL A 57 -12.03 -13.59 -13.57
CA VAL A 57 -13.27 -12.91 -13.91
C VAL A 57 -13.06 -12.07 -15.17
N ASN A 58 -14.08 -11.99 -16.02
CA ASN A 58 -14.05 -11.15 -17.20
C ASN A 58 -14.67 -9.78 -16.89
N PHE A 59 -13.99 -8.72 -17.29
CA PHE A 59 -14.53 -7.35 -17.24
C PHE A 59 -14.47 -6.71 -18.62
N TRP A 60 -15.39 -5.80 -18.87
CA TRP A 60 -15.37 -4.95 -20.06
C TRP A 60 -14.42 -3.77 -19.82
N VAL A 61 -13.44 -3.61 -20.71
CA VAL A 61 -12.42 -2.55 -20.66
C VAL A 61 -12.16 -2.00 -22.05
N ALA A 62 -11.66 -0.77 -22.15
CA ALA A 62 -11.16 -0.17 -23.39
C ALA A 62 -9.63 -0.17 -23.43
N ASN A 63 -9.05 -0.01 -24.62
CA ASN A 63 -7.60 0.24 -24.72
C ASN A 63 -7.29 1.64 -24.19
N GLY A 64 -6.19 1.82 -23.49
CA GLY A 64 -5.87 3.08 -22.80
C GLY A 64 -6.53 3.25 -21.43
N ASP A 65 -7.33 2.27 -20.98
CA ASP A 65 -7.79 2.22 -19.59
C ASP A 65 -6.63 1.86 -18.65
N TYR A 66 -6.58 2.53 -17.51
CA TYR A 66 -5.79 2.10 -16.36
C TYR A 66 -6.68 1.44 -15.32
N ILE A 67 -6.29 0.22 -14.90
CA ILE A 67 -6.99 -0.55 -13.88
C ILE A 67 -6.09 -0.66 -12.64
N SER A 68 -6.60 -0.25 -11.50
CA SER A 68 -5.94 -0.38 -10.20
C SER A 68 -6.55 -1.52 -9.38
N GLY A 69 -5.72 -2.26 -8.67
CA GLY A 69 -6.13 -3.29 -7.72
C GLY A 69 -5.92 -2.84 -6.28
N SER A 70 -6.88 -3.18 -5.41
CA SER A 70 -6.72 -3.08 -3.96
C SER A 70 -7.07 -4.40 -3.27
N CYS A 71 -6.39 -4.70 -2.17
CA CYS A 71 -6.77 -5.82 -1.31
C CYS A 71 -8.18 -5.56 -0.77
N ARG A 72 -9.12 -6.47 -1.02
CA ARG A 72 -10.51 -6.31 -0.58
C ARG A 72 -10.64 -6.22 0.95
N HIS A 73 -9.76 -6.91 1.67
CA HIS A 73 -9.86 -7.07 3.12
C HIS A 73 -9.32 -5.87 3.90
N THR A 74 -8.29 -5.20 3.38
CA THR A 74 -7.61 -4.08 4.06
C THR A 74 -7.65 -2.76 3.29
N GLY A 75 -8.07 -2.78 2.03
CA GLY A 75 -8.08 -1.62 1.15
C GLY A 75 -6.70 -1.22 0.60
N SER A 76 -5.63 -1.93 0.95
CA SER A 76 -4.28 -1.59 0.49
C SER A 76 -4.14 -1.65 -1.02
N PHE A 77 -3.39 -0.72 -1.58
CA PHE A 77 -3.08 -0.66 -3.00
C PHE A 77 -2.16 -1.81 -3.39
N MET A 78 -2.56 -2.60 -4.38
CA MET A 78 -1.78 -3.75 -4.85
C MET A 78 -0.89 -3.35 -6.03
N GLY A 79 -1.45 -2.60 -6.98
CA GLY A 79 -0.77 -2.26 -8.21
C GLY A 79 -1.72 -1.71 -9.25
N LEU A 80 -1.18 -1.49 -10.45
CA LEU A 80 -1.87 -0.88 -11.58
C LEU A 80 -1.44 -1.55 -12.88
N CYS A 81 -2.36 -1.66 -13.83
CA CYS A 81 -2.07 -2.04 -15.20
C CYS A 81 -2.68 -1.07 -16.21
N ALA A 82 -1.93 -0.84 -17.30
CA ALA A 82 -2.45 -0.22 -18.50
C ALA A 82 -3.01 -1.30 -19.43
N ILE A 83 -4.21 -1.09 -19.95
CA ILE A 83 -4.81 -1.96 -20.95
C ILE A 83 -4.38 -1.48 -22.33
N THR A 84 -3.71 -2.31 -23.11
CA THR A 84 -3.34 -2.01 -24.50
C THR A 84 -4.04 -2.99 -25.44
N SER A 85 -4.02 -2.72 -26.74
CA SER A 85 -4.59 -3.63 -27.74
C SER A 85 -3.95 -5.03 -27.71
N SER A 86 -2.69 -5.12 -27.29
CA SER A 86 -1.93 -6.37 -27.19
C SER A 86 -2.15 -7.13 -25.89
N THR A 87 -2.87 -6.59 -24.90
CA THR A 87 -3.13 -7.30 -23.63
C THR A 87 -4.16 -8.41 -23.85
N PRO A 88 -3.81 -9.72 -23.77
CA PRO A 88 -4.77 -10.80 -23.99
C PRO A 88 -5.53 -11.18 -22.73
N SER A 89 -4.86 -11.08 -21.57
CA SER A 89 -5.39 -11.28 -20.24
C SER A 89 -4.49 -10.58 -19.23
N LEU A 90 -5.01 -10.32 -18.04
CA LEU A 90 -4.25 -9.76 -16.94
C LEU A 90 -4.02 -10.81 -15.85
N PHE A 91 -2.83 -10.83 -15.26
CA PHE A 91 -2.49 -11.71 -14.14
C PHE A 91 -2.04 -10.87 -12.95
N PHE A 92 -2.83 -10.87 -11.89
CA PHE A 92 -2.43 -10.36 -10.58
C PHE A 92 -1.66 -11.45 -9.87
N GLY A 93 -0.34 -11.36 -9.88
CA GLY A 93 0.56 -12.26 -9.15
C GLY A 93 1.57 -11.48 -8.33
N PRO A 94 2.59 -12.15 -7.77
CA PRO A 94 3.62 -11.48 -6.97
C PRO A 94 4.30 -10.29 -7.67
N ASN A 95 4.53 -10.41 -8.99
CA ASN A 95 5.13 -9.36 -9.80
C ASN A 95 4.21 -8.15 -10.04
N PHE A 96 2.94 -8.26 -9.69
CA PHE A 96 1.97 -7.16 -9.77
C PHE A 96 2.00 -6.28 -8.51
N MET A 97 2.48 -6.83 -7.39
CA MET A 97 2.62 -6.11 -6.14
C MET A 97 3.75 -5.09 -6.23
N VAL A 98 3.64 -4.00 -5.46
CA VAL A 98 4.71 -3.02 -5.35
C VAL A 98 5.89 -3.64 -4.61
N ALA A 99 7.11 -3.36 -5.05
CA ALA A 99 8.29 -3.86 -4.35
C ALA A 99 8.35 -3.31 -2.91
N PRO A 100 8.85 -4.09 -1.94
CA PRO A 100 9.08 -3.58 -0.59
C PRO A 100 9.93 -2.31 -0.59
N ASN A 101 9.57 -1.35 0.26
CA ASN A 101 10.13 -0.01 0.40
C ASN A 101 9.93 0.90 -0.83
N ASP A 102 9.28 0.42 -1.89
CA ASP A 102 9.00 1.20 -3.10
C ASP A 102 7.61 1.87 -3.07
N ILE A 103 7.19 2.36 -1.90
CA ILE A 103 5.81 2.87 -1.67
C ILE A 103 5.62 4.37 -1.99
N GLY A 104 6.64 5.01 -2.53
CA GLY A 104 6.64 6.45 -2.85
C GLY A 104 7.15 7.30 -1.69
N LEU A 105 7.15 8.61 -1.89
CA LEU A 105 7.56 9.57 -0.88
C LEU A 105 6.45 9.80 0.15
N PRO A 106 6.78 10.25 1.37
CA PRO A 106 5.78 10.69 2.33
C PRO A 106 4.87 11.79 1.75
N PRO A 107 3.59 11.83 2.16
CA PRO A 107 2.67 12.89 1.76
C PRO A 107 3.21 14.28 2.10
N GLN A 108 3.07 15.22 1.15
CA GLN A 108 3.54 16.59 1.32
C GLN A 108 2.38 17.54 1.66
N PRO A 109 2.64 18.59 2.47
CA PRO A 109 1.71 19.70 2.68
C PRO A 109 1.26 20.31 1.36
N THR A 110 -0.01 20.72 1.31
CA THR A 110 -0.57 21.48 0.20
C THR A 110 -1.33 22.68 0.74
N SER A 111 -1.68 23.62 -0.12
CA SER A 111 -2.53 24.76 0.24
C SER A 111 -3.91 24.37 0.79
N GLU A 112 -4.41 23.17 0.46
CA GLU A 112 -5.70 22.65 0.95
C GLU A 112 -5.54 21.81 2.22
N VAL A 113 -4.39 21.16 2.40
CA VAL A 113 -4.10 20.26 3.52
C VAL A 113 -2.70 20.57 4.05
N VAL A 114 -2.63 21.43 5.07
CA VAL A 114 -1.38 21.87 5.70
C VAL A 114 -0.68 20.72 6.42
N ILE A 115 -1.44 19.87 7.10
CA ILE A 115 -0.94 18.68 7.79
C ILE A 115 -1.42 17.46 7.00
N PRO A 116 -0.54 16.84 6.20
CA PRO A 116 -0.93 15.67 5.41
C PRO A 116 -1.34 14.50 6.30
N PRO A 117 -2.33 13.70 5.86
CA PRO A 117 -2.62 12.42 6.49
C PRO A 117 -1.50 11.41 6.23
N ASP A 118 -1.56 10.27 6.92
CA ASP A 118 -0.74 9.10 6.59
C ASP A 118 -0.91 8.69 5.12
N SER A 119 0.13 8.09 4.53
CA SER A 119 0.02 7.62 3.15
C SER A 119 -0.94 6.44 3.04
N PRO A 120 -1.53 6.21 1.85
CA PRO A 120 -2.24 4.96 1.60
C PRO A 120 -1.35 3.75 1.88
N ARG A 121 -1.96 2.66 2.37
CA ARG A 121 -1.28 1.37 2.52
C ARG A 121 -1.02 0.74 1.17
N VAL A 122 0.15 0.16 1.02
CA VAL A 122 0.58 -0.56 -0.18
C VAL A 122 0.84 -2.02 0.19
N LEU A 123 0.22 -2.95 -0.53
CA LEU A 123 0.46 -4.38 -0.39
C LEU A 123 1.77 -4.73 -1.10
N VAL A 124 2.76 -5.18 -0.33
CA VAL A 124 4.10 -5.51 -0.84
C VAL A 124 4.37 -7.01 -0.84
N ALA A 125 3.62 -7.79 -0.06
CA ALA A 125 3.62 -9.24 -0.15
C ALA A 125 2.29 -9.85 0.29
N ALA A 126 1.99 -11.04 -0.24
CA ALA A 126 0.87 -11.86 0.19
C ALA A 126 1.24 -13.34 0.09
N GLY A 127 0.81 -14.15 1.06
CA GLY A 127 1.10 -15.57 1.17
C GLY A 127 -0.09 -16.38 1.65
N LEU A 128 -0.02 -17.70 1.46
CA LEU A 128 -0.98 -18.66 2.00
C LEU A 128 -0.22 -19.63 2.91
N LEU A 129 -0.71 -19.78 4.14
CA LEU A 129 -0.17 -20.72 5.11
C LEU A 129 -0.78 -22.12 4.89
N ALA A 130 -0.12 -23.15 5.42
CA ALA A 130 -0.59 -24.54 5.29
C ALA A 130 -1.99 -24.76 5.87
N ASN A 131 -2.36 -24.01 6.91
CA ASN A 131 -3.68 -24.03 7.54
C ASN A 131 -4.74 -23.22 6.77
N ARG A 132 -4.44 -22.77 5.54
CA ARG A 132 -5.28 -21.92 4.67
C ARG A 132 -5.49 -20.48 5.17
N ASN A 133 -4.86 -20.09 6.27
CA ASN A 133 -4.82 -18.67 6.63
C ASN A 133 -4.00 -17.90 5.61
N ARG A 134 -4.38 -16.65 5.37
CA ARG A 134 -3.72 -15.76 4.43
C ARG A 134 -2.76 -14.87 5.19
N THR A 135 -1.59 -14.62 4.65
CA THR A 135 -0.67 -13.61 5.18
C THR A 135 -0.57 -12.45 4.22
N ILE A 136 -0.54 -11.23 4.74
CA ILE A 136 -0.26 -10.03 3.96
C ILE A 136 0.83 -9.22 4.63
N ARG A 137 1.58 -8.50 3.81
CA ARG A 137 2.53 -7.50 4.25
C ARG A 137 2.22 -6.18 3.57
N GLU A 138 2.03 -5.15 4.36
CA GLU A 138 1.63 -3.83 3.93
C GLU A 138 2.62 -2.79 4.43
N GLN A 139 2.90 -1.78 3.62
CA GLN A 139 3.75 -0.67 4.01
C GLN A 139 3.07 0.68 3.76
N TYR A 140 3.33 1.66 4.63
CA TYR A 140 2.84 3.03 4.50
C TYR A 140 3.69 4.01 5.31
N TRP A 141 3.65 5.29 4.94
CA TRP A 141 4.23 6.37 5.72
C TRP A 141 3.26 6.82 6.80
N ARG A 142 3.71 6.76 8.06
CA ARG A 142 3.00 7.32 9.19
C ARG A 142 3.67 8.60 9.66
N ARG A 143 2.89 9.65 9.87
CA ARG A 143 3.40 10.88 10.49
C ARG A 143 3.60 10.65 11.99
N LEU A 144 4.76 11.03 12.49
CA LEU A 144 5.07 10.95 13.91
C LEU A 144 4.63 12.21 14.66
N PRO A 145 4.27 12.08 15.95
CA PRO A 145 3.83 13.21 16.77
C PRO A 145 4.94 14.22 17.02
N GLU A 146 6.22 13.86 16.85
CA GLU A 146 7.36 14.79 16.99
C GLU A 146 7.58 15.70 15.76
N SER A 147 6.54 15.95 14.96
CA SER A 147 6.56 17.01 13.95
C SER A 147 6.43 18.37 14.65
N TYR A 148 7.12 19.41 14.17
CA TYR A 148 7.19 20.71 14.86
C TYR A 148 7.25 21.89 13.90
N THR A 149 7.11 23.09 14.45
CA THR A 149 7.23 24.38 13.75
C THR A 149 8.19 25.27 14.51
N ILE A 150 9.03 26.01 13.79
CA ILE A 150 9.97 26.98 14.36
C ILE A 150 9.60 28.38 13.85
N ALA A 151 9.46 29.35 14.76
CA ALA A 151 9.21 30.74 14.40
C ALA A 151 10.48 31.43 13.88
N PRO A 152 10.37 32.53 13.11
CA PRO A 152 11.54 33.28 12.63
C PRO A 152 12.48 33.68 13.78
N GLY A 153 13.76 33.40 13.65
CA GLY A 153 14.78 33.75 14.66
C GLY A 153 14.80 32.88 15.91
N GLU A 154 13.93 31.87 16.01
CA GLU A 154 13.92 30.92 17.11
C GLU A 154 14.98 29.82 16.88
N THR A 155 15.56 29.32 17.98
CA THR A 155 16.40 28.12 17.97
C THR A 155 15.74 27.07 18.84
N GLN A 156 15.53 25.88 18.27
CA GLN A 156 14.89 24.77 18.95
C GLN A 156 15.81 23.55 18.91
N THR A 157 16.09 22.97 20.08
CA THR A 157 16.75 21.66 20.17
C THR A 157 15.67 20.60 20.11
N VAL A 158 15.70 19.78 19.07
CA VAL A 158 14.73 18.71 18.86
C VAL A 158 15.39 17.39 19.20
N SER A 159 14.95 16.81 20.30
CA SER A 159 15.30 15.44 20.68
C SER A 159 14.39 14.48 19.94
N THR A 160 14.95 13.75 18.98
CA THR A 160 14.26 12.65 18.32
C THR A 160 14.50 11.37 19.11
N THR A 161 13.44 10.87 19.74
CA THR A 161 13.34 9.46 20.12
C THR A 161 12.82 8.71 18.89
N SER A 162 13.60 7.76 18.37
CA SER A 162 13.11 6.81 17.37
C SER A 162 12.90 5.47 18.06
N THR A 163 11.63 5.09 18.25
CA THR A 163 11.27 3.74 18.69
C THR A 163 11.15 2.86 17.44
N SER A 164 12.13 1.99 17.22
CA SER A 164 12.02 0.89 16.25
C SER A 164 11.48 -0.36 16.95
N ASN A 165 10.77 -1.24 16.23
CA ASN A 165 10.28 -2.53 16.74
C ASN A 165 9.16 -2.42 17.79
N MET A 166 8.21 -1.48 17.61
CA MET A 166 7.01 -1.40 18.45
C MET A 166 6.04 -2.56 18.15
N GLN A 167 6.19 -3.67 18.87
CA GLN A 167 5.30 -4.83 18.74
C GLN A 167 3.96 -4.57 19.44
N GLN A 168 2.99 -4.01 18.72
CA GLN A 168 1.60 -4.01 19.17
C GLN A 168 0.92 -5.28 18.65
N THR A 169 1.25 -6.43 19.26
CA THR A 169 0.58 -7.71 18.97
C THR A 169 -0.81 -7.71 19.61
N SER A 170 -1.86 -7.73 18.80
CA SER A 170 -3.25 -7.92 19.28
C SER A 170 -3.55 -9.35 19.78
N SER A 171 -2.57 -10.25 19.70
CA SER A 171 -2.67 -11.67 20.08
C SER A 171 -1.35 -12.11 20.69
N SER A 172 -1.37 -13.05 21.64
CA SER A 172 -0.14 -13.58 22.25
C SER A 172 0.86 -14.01 21.15
N THR A 173 2.14 -13.69 21.34
CA THR A 173 3.24 -14.08 20.44
C THR A 173 3.21 -15.57 20.10
N ASP A 174 2.73 -16.40 21.03
CA ASP A 174 2.49 -17.83 20.85
C ASP A 174 1.49 -18.15 19.74
N THR A 175 0.47 -17.32 19.52
CA THR A 175 -0.54 -17.53 18.47
C THR A 175 0.03 -17.26 17.08
N VAL A 176 0.91 -16.25 16.98
CA VAL A 176 1.63 -15.92 15.75
C VAL A 176 2.68 -17.00 15.48
N SER A 177 3.51 -17.32 16.46
CA SER A 177 4.52 -18.39 16.37
C SER A 177 3.91 -19.77 16.12
N ALA A 178 2.76 -20.13 16.71
CA ALA A 178 2.06 -21.39 16.43
C ALA A 178 1.45 -21.42 15.02
N SER A 179 0.99 -20.28 14.51
CA SER A 179 0.50 -20.16 13.13
C SER A 179 1.63 -20.22 12.10
N LEU A 180 2.84 -19.79 12.48
CA LEU A 180 4.02 -19.72 11.61
C LEU A 180 4.95 -20.93 11.74
N GLY A 181 4.97 -21.62 12.89
CA GLY A 181 5.93 -22.65 13.28
C GLY A 181 5.77 -24.02 12.59
N THR A 182 4.77 -24.19 11.73
CA THR A 182 4.51 -25.45 11.01
C THR A 182 4.84 -25.41 9.52
N SER A 183 5.32 -24.29 8.94
CA SER A 183 5.51 -24.18 7.48
C SER A 183 6.70 -23.31 7.03
N ALA A 184 7.90 -23.63 7.53
CA ALA A 184 9.14 -22.90 7.23
C ALA A 184 9.76 -23.17 5.83
N SER A 185 9.16 -23.97 4.94
CA SER A 185 9.85 -24.39 3.70
C SER A 185 9.34 -23.81 2.37
N ALA A 186 8.24 -23.05 2.30
CA ALA A 186 7.62 -22.74 0.99
C ALA A 186 7.10 -21.31 0.71
N GLY A 187 7.23 -20.32 1.60
CA GLY A 187 6.48 -19.05 1.39
C GLY A 187 7.08 -17.73 1.92
N TRP A 188 8.33 -17.70 2.37
CA TRP A 188 8.86 -16.52 3.07
C TRP A 188 9.60 -15.49 2.20
N GLY A 189 10.03 -15.85 0.97
CA GLY A 189 10.93 -15.02 0.16
C GLY A 189 10.54 -13.53 0.04
N PRO A 190 9.26 -13.18 -0.23
CA PRO A 190 8.81 -11.78 -0.31
C PRO A 190 8.46 -11.15 1.07
N MET A 191 8.10 -11.98 2.06
CA MET A 191 7.75 -11.54 3.42
C MET A 191 9.00 -11.16 4.22
N SER A 192 10.12 -11.82 3.94
CA SER A 192 11.36 -11.66 4.71
C SER A 192 12.14 -10.40 4.37
N VAL A 193 12.07 -9.82 3.17
CA VAL A 193 13.06 -8.78 2.75
C VAL A 193 13.16 -7.54 3.66
N GLY A 194 12.08 -7.07 4.31
CA GLY A 194 12.19 -5.94 5.26
C GLY A 194 12.30 -6.31 6.73
N ILE A 195 11.94 -7.55 7.11
CA ILE A 195 12.32 -8.09 8.42
C ILE A 195 13.83 -8.43 8.39
N SER A 196 14.30 -8.95 7.26
CA SER A 196 15.70 -9.30 6.97
C SER A 196 16.61 -8.10 6.87
N ALA A 197 16.21 -6.94 6.34
CA ALA A 197 17.09 -5.77 6.35
C ALA A 197 17.47 -5.32 7.79
N SER A 198 16.60 -5.56 8.78
CA SER A 198 16.90 -5.39 10.20
C SER A 198 17.57 -6.61 10.86
N LEU A 199 17.48 -7.81 10.26
CA LEU A 199 18.11 -9.05 10.73
C LEU A 199 19.45 -9.40 10.04
N SER A 200 19.76 -8.77 8.91
CA SER A 200 20.92 -9.08 8.05
C SER A 200 22.24 -8.55 8.61
N ALA A 201 22.21 -7.90 9.78
CA ALA A 201 23.41 -7.65 10.58
C ALA A 201 23.82 -8.85 11.47
N SER A 202 22.95 -9.87 11.66
CA SER A 202 23.22 -10.98 12.58
C SER A 202 22.79 -12.34 12.03
N SER A 203 23.70 -12.92 11.26
CA SER A 203 23.99 -14.36 11.18
C SER A 203 23.08 -15.30 10.38
N THR A 204 23.78 -16.09 9.56
CA THR A 204 23.31 -17.14 8.65
C THR A 204 23.29 -18.49 9.35
N SER A 205 22.19 -18.83 10.02
CA SER A 205 21.78 -20.20 10.38
C SER A 205 20.58 -20.07 11.32
N PHE A 206 19.56 -20.92 11.16
CA PHE A 206 18.37 -20.98 12.01
C PHE A 206 18.72 -20.74 13.50
N GLN A 207 18.26 -19.61 14.03
CA GLN A 207 18.36 -19.28 15.45
C GLN A 207 17.03 -18.66 15.86
N GLU A 208 16.51 -19.18 16.97
CA GLU A 208 15.54 -18.59 17.88
C GLU A 208 15.00 -17.22 17.47
N VAL A 209 13.68 -17.16 17.25
CA VAL A 209 12.93 -15.91 17.09
C VAL A 209 12.94 -15.20 18.45
N SER A 210 14.07 -14.61 18.82
CA SER A 210 14.19 -13.73 19.97
C SER A 210 13.65 -12.36 19.57
N ILE A 211 12.34 -12.22 19.66
CA ILE A 211 11.60 -10.98 19.44
C ILE A 211 11.74 -10.14 20.70
N SER A 212 12.87 -9.45 20.85
CA SER A 212 13.04 -8.38 21.83
C SER A 212 14.34 -7.63 21.56
N THR A 213 14.28 -6.61 20.72
CA THR A 213 15.34 -5.59 20.68
C THR A 213 14.69 -4.25 20.35
N GLU A 214 14.25 -3.57 21.40
CA GLU A 214 13.92 -2.15 21.35
C GLU A 214 15.25 -1.37 21.25
N TYR A 215 15.44 -0.64 20.16
CA TYR A 215 16.57 0.27 20.02
C TYR A 215 16.04 1.69 20.15
N THR A 216 16.35 2.33 21.27
CA THR A 216 16.05 3.74 21.50
C THR A 216 17.28 4.54 21.11
N ALA A 217 17.28 5.08 19.89
CA ALA A 217 18.28 6.06 19.47
C ALA A 217 17.84 7.44 19.94
N TYR A 218 18.71 8.13 20.69
CA TYR A 218 18.56 9.54 21.00
C TYR A 218 19.41 10.34 20.04
N VAL A 219 18.78 11.07 19.12
CA VAL A 219 19.46 12.07 18.28
C VAL A 219 18.94 13.43 18.69
N SER A 220 19.83 14.31 19.14
CA SER A 220 19.52 15.69 19.51
C SER A 220 20.10 16.61 18.44
N ASP A 221 19.23 17.18 17.62
CA ASP A 221 19.62 18.14 16.60
C ASP A 221 19.15 19.53 17.03
N THR A 222 20.06 20.51 16.99
CA THR A 222 19.71 21.91 17.21
C THR A 222 19.43 22.58 15.88
N LEU A 223 18.20 23.09 15.72
CA LEU A 223 17.76 23.78 14.53
C LEU A 223 17.57 25.26 14.83
N THR A 224 18.17 26.11 14.00
CA THR A 224 18.03 27.56 14.07
C THR A 224 17.26 28.04 12.86
N ALA A 225 16.11 28.68 13.08
CA ALA A 225 15.33 29.29 12.00
C ALA A 225 16.01 30.57 11.52
N THR A 226 16.75 30.44 10.41
CA THR A 226 17.37 31.57 9.69
C THR A 226 16.40 32.27 8.74
N ALA A 227 15.23 31.67 8.48
CA ALA A 227 14.22 32.22 7.61
C ALA A 227 13.40 33.33 8.30
N SER A 228 12.92 34.30 7.52
CA SER A 228 12.04 35.37 7.98
C SER A 228 10.57 34.94 8.13
N TYR A 229 10.26 33.66 7.93
CA TYR A 229 8.92 33.08 7.96
C TYR A 229 8.91 31.80 8.81
N THR A 230 7.74 31.44 9.35
CA THR A 230 7.57 30.23 10.15
C THR A 230 7.82 28.98 9.31
N GLN A 231 8.71 28.12 9.80
CA GLN A 231 9.11 26.89 9.13
C GLN A 231 8.43 25.70 9.81
N MET A 232 7.80 24.83 9.02
CA MET A 232 7.25 23.56 9.49
C MET A 232 8.12 22.38 9.07
N PHE A 233 8.32 21.43 9.98
CA PHE A 233 9.02 20.18 9.74
C PHE A 233 8.11 19.01 10.10
N LEU A 234 7.96 18.07 9.16
CA LEU A 234 7.15 16.87 9.34
C LEU A 234 8.05 15.66 9.45
N LYS A 235 7.85 14.88 10.52
CA LYS A 235 8.60 13.65 10.76
C LYS A 235 7.76 12.44 10.37
N TRP A 236 8.34 11.55 9.59
CA TRP A 236 7.69 10.38 9.01
C TRP A 236 8.44 9.11 9.37
N GLN A 237 7.71 8.04 9.62
CA GLN A 237 8.26 6.70 9.79
C GLN A 237 7.62 5.75 8.80
N LEU A 238 8.44 4.91 8.17
CA LEU A 238 7.94 3.85 7.32
C LEU A 238 7.39 2.74 8.22
N MET A 239 6.09 2.50 8.15
CA MET A 239 5.44 1.42 8.87
C MET A 239 5.39 0.18 7.99
N ASP A 240 5.71 -0.97 8.56
CA ASP A 240 5.60 -2.30 7.97
C ASP A 240 4.65 -3.15 8.82
N ILE A 241 3.55 -3.59 8.22
CA ILE A 241 2.51 -4.37 8.87
C ILE A 241 2.50 -5.76 8.25
N VAL A 242 2.65 -6.78 9.08
CA VAL A 242 2.39 -8.17 8.68
C VAL A 242 1.13 -8.65 9.39
N SER A 243 0.10 -8.99 8.63
CA SER A 243 -1.15 -9.50 9.19
C SER A 243 -1.42 -10.94 8.76
N VAL A 244 -1.96 -11.73 9.68
CA VAL A 244 -2.52 -13.05 9.41
C VAL A 244 -4.03 -12.92 9.39
N LEU A 245 -4.65 -13.39 8.31
CA LEU A 245 -6.08 -13.35 8.10
C LEU A 245 -6.63 -14.77 8.07
N SER A 246 -7.85 -14.95 8.57
CA SER A 246 -8.62 -16.16 8.36
C SER A 246 -8.89 -16.38 6.87
N PRO A 247 -9.32 -17.59 6.45
CA PRO A 247 -9.71 -17.84 5.06
C PRO A 247 -10.80 -16.88 4.56
N ASP A 248 -11.65 -16.40 5.47
CA ASP A 248 -12.74 -15.45 5.21
C ASP A 248 -12.30 -13.98 5.18
N GLY A 249 -11.02 -13.70 5.44
CA GLY A 249 -10.46 -12.33 5.39
C GLY A 249 -10.55 -11.55 6.71
N VAL A 250 -10.89 -12.20 7.83
CA VAL A 250 -10.87 -11.55 9.15
C VAL A 250 -9.43 -11.51 9.67
N VAL A 251 -8.96 -10.35 10.11
CA VAL A 251 -7.61 -10.23 10.71
C VAL A 251 -7.60 -10.99 12.05
N LEU A 252 -6.77 -12.03 12.12
CA LEU A 252 -6.57 -12.84 13.33
C LEU A 252 -5.49 -12.24 14.21
N SER A 253 -4.39 -11.80 13.59
CA SER A 253 -3.26 -11.19 14.28
C SER A 253 -2.51 -10.25 13.35
N SER A 254 -1.80 -9.29 13.94
CA SER A 254 -0.93 -8.39 13.20
C SER A 254 0.32 -8.07 14.01
N ILE A 255 1.44 -7.99 13.30
CA ILE A 255 2.68 -7.38 13.76
C ILE A 255 2.77 -6.04 13.03
N VAL A 256 3.03 -4.97 13.78
CA VAL A 256 3.27 -3.64 13.23
C VAL A 256 4.70 -3.28 13.61
N ASN A 257 5.49 -2.80 12.65
CA ASN A 257 6.85 -2.35 12.89
C ASN A 257 7.07 -0.96 12.30
N GLY A 258 7.65 -0.05 13.08
CA GLY A 258 8.17 1.22 12.57
C GLY A 258 9.63 1.03 12.17
N LEU A 259 9.92 1.14 10.87
CA LEU A 259 11.27 0.98 10.33
C LEU A 259 12.08 2.27 10.54
N SER A 260 13.35 2.08 10.92
CA SER A 260 14.34 3.15 10.97
C SER A 260 15.07 3.28 9.61
N PRO A 261 15.54 4.48 9.24
CA PRO A 261 15.44 5.74 9.98
C PRO A 261 14.08 6.44 9.79
N THR A 262 13.74 7.32 10.73
CA THR A 262 12.66 8.30 10.51
C THR A 262 13.12 9.38 9.53
N LEU A 263 12.24 9.81 8.64
CA LEU A 263 12.50 10.91 7.70
C LEU A 263 11.99 12.24 8.27
N LEU A 264 12.87 13.24 8.35
CA LEU A 264 12.48 14.62 8.60
C LEU A 264 12.33 15.34 7.26
N GLN A 265 11.16 15.91 7.00
CA GLN A 265 10.85 16.60 5.76
C GLN A 265 10.51 18.07 6.03
N GLY A 266 11.05 18.96 5.21
CA GLY A 266 10.97 20.41 5.37
C GLY A 266 12.34 21.06 5.13
N PRO A 267 12.48 22.36 5.44
CA PRO A 267 11.46 23.25 5.98
C PRO A 267 10.36 23.58 4.98
N TYR A 268 9.11 23.57 5.42
CA TYR A 268 7.97 24.08 4.65
C TYR A 268 7.65 25.51 5.06
N ASN A 269 7.44 26.38 4.08
CA ASN A 269 6.95 27.73 4.32
C ASN A 269 5.42 27.69 4.50
N LEU A 270 4.94 27.90 5.72
CA LEU A 270 3.50 27.92 6.00
C LEU A 270 2.77 29.08 5.30
N SER A 271 3.48 30.17 5.00
CA SER A 271 2.94 31.32 4.28
C SER A 271 2.88 31.12 2.77
N ASP A 272 3.58 30.11 2.24
CA ASP A 272 3.55 29.76 0.82
C ASP A 272 3.56 28.24 0.61
N LEU A 273 2.39 27.63 0.80
CA LEU A 273 2.11 26.24 0.44
C LEU A 273 1.53 26.10 -0.97
N SER A 274 1.39 27.22 -1.69
CA SER A 274 0.72 27.29 -3.00
C SER A 274 1.58 26.68 -4.12
N THR A 275 2.90 26.66 -3.94
CA THR A 275 3.88 26.08 -4.87
C THR A 275 3.91 24.54 -4.86
N LEU A 276 3.22 23.88 -3.91
CA LEU A 276 3.22 22.41 -3.75
C LEU A 276 1.89 21.74 -4.17
N GLY A 277 0.84 22.52 -4.47
CA GLY A 277 -0.53 22.02 -4.68
C GLY A 277 -1.03 21.93 -6.13
N THR A 278 -0.22 22.25 -7.14
CA THR A 278 -0.68 22.49 -8.52
C THR A 278 -1.17 21.26 -9.29
N ALA A 279 -1.12 20.04 -8.72
CA ALA A 279 -1.50 18.83 -9.45
C ALA A 279 -3.01 18.53 -9.51
N LYS A 280 -3.87 19.19 -8.71
CA LYS A 280 -5.27 18.74 -8.53
C LYS A 280 -6.37 19.66 -9.07
N LYS A 281 -6.08 20.95 -9.31
CA LYS A 281 -7.14 21.96 -9.48
C LYS A 281 -7.50 22.34 -10.92
N GLU A 282 -6.68 22.03 -11.92
CA GLU A 282 -6.89 22.53 -13.29
C GLU A 282 -7.78 21.69 -14.22
N ARG A 283 -8.31 20.53 -13.79
CA ARG A 283 -9.06 19.63 -14.71
C ARG A 283 -10.53 19.37 -14.38
N ARG A 284 -11.16 20.11 -13.47
CA ARG A 284 -12.63 20.05 -13.30
C ARG A 284 -13.35 20.82 -14.43
N LEU A 285 -13.30 20.30 -15.65
CA LEU A 285 -14.32 20.58 -16.66
C LEU A 285 -15.26 19.37 -16.72
N PRO A 286 -16.59 19.58 -16.75
CA PRO A 286 -17.54 18.48 -16.80
C PRO A 286 -17.50 17.83 -18.20
N SER A 287 -16.90 16.65 -18.32
CA SER A 287 -17.04 15.83 -19.52
C SER A 287 -18.33 15.01 -19.49
N PRO A 288 -19.01 14.79 -20.64
CA PRO A 288 -20.29 14.09 -20.69
C PRO A 288 -20.12 12.61 -20.36
N GLY A 289 -20.71 12.16 -19.26
CA GLY A 289 -20.61 10.77 -18.81
C GLY A 289 -21.31 9.79 -19.75
N PHE A 290 -20.58 8.78 -20.22
CA PHE A 290 -21.18 7.57 -20.79
C PHE A 290 -21.75 6.69 -19.67
N PRO A 291 -23.01 6.24 -19.75
CA PRO A 291 -23.57 5.35 -18.75
C PRO A 291 -22.90 3.97 -18.84
N ARG A 292 -22.04 3.64 -17.88
CA ARG A 292 -21.45 2.30 -17.72
C ARG A 292 -22.35 1.49 -16.77
N THR A 293 -23.12 0.57 -17.33
CA THR A 293 -24.01 -0.35 -16.60
C THR A 293 -23.23 -1.31 -15.70
N ARG A 294 -23.65 -1.43 -14.44
CA ARG A 294 -23.20 -2.49 -13.52
C ARG A 294 -23.69 -3.84 -14.04
N VAL A 295 -22.80 -4.77 -14.35
CA VAL A 295 -23.19 -6.17 -14.61
C VAL A 295 -23.01 -6.95 -13.31
N ALA A 296 -24.11 -7.49 -12.80
CA ALA A 296 -24.10 -8.39 -11.65
C ALA A 296 -23.30 -9.66 -11.96
N ALA A 297 -22.45 -10.08 -11.02
CA ALA A 297 -21.79 -11.37 -11.08
C ALA A 297 -22.86 -12.47 -11.13
N ARG A 298 -22.91 -13.25 -12.22
CA ARG A 298 -23.72 -14.47 -12.25
C ARG A 298 -22.96 -15.58 -11.52
N PRO A 299 -23.57 -16.28 -10.54
CA PRO A 299 -22.98 -17.48 -9.98
C PRO A 299 -22.87 -18.54 -11.08
N PHE A 300 -21.71 -19.19 -11.19
CA PHE A 300 -21.56 -20.39 -11.99
C PHE A 300 -22.22 -21.55 -11.26
N GLN A 301 -23.27 -22.15 -11.85
CA GLN A 301 -23.77 -23.45 -11.43
C GLN A 301 -22.83 -24.52 -12.02
N PRO A 302 -22.14 -25.34 -11.20
CA PRO A 302 -21.38 -26.46 -11.71
C PRO A 302 -22.33 -27.40 -12.47
N ARG A 303 -21.91 -27.82 -13.66
CA ARG A 303 -22.60 -28.84 -14.46
C ARG A 303 -22.78 -30.08 -13.59
N ALA A 304 -24.03 -30.47 -13.35
CA ALA A 304 -24.34 -31.77 -12.78
C ALA A 304 -23.63 -32.85 -13.59
N VAL A 305 -22.89 -33.70 -12.89
CA VAL A 305 -22.34 -34.93 -13.46
C VAL A 305 -23.55 -35.76 -13.88
N ALA A 306 -23.79 -35.82 -15.18
CA ALA A 306 -24.76 -36.74 -15.74
C ALA A 306 -24.27 -38.16 -15.47
N ASP A 307 -25.10 -38.94 -14.78
CA ASP A 307 -24.97 -40.38 -14.65
C ASP A 307 -24.62 -40.99 -16.01
N ARG A 308 -23.49 -41.70 -16.05
CA ARG A 308 -23.19 -42.67 -17.10
C ARG A 308 -23.17 -44.04 -16.45
N GLY A 309 -24.22 -44.80 -16.77
CA GLY A 309 -24.23 -46.26 -16.97
C GLY A 309 -23.80 -47.12 -15.81
#